data_AF-A0A552PR39-F1
#
_entry.id   AF-A0A552PR39-F1
#
_cell.length_a   1.000
_cell.length_b   1.000
_cell.length_c   1.000
_cell.angle_alpha   90.00
_cell.angle_beta   90.00
_cell.angle_gamma   90.00
#
_symmetry.space_group_name_H-M   'P 1'
#
loop_
_entity.id
_entity.type
_entity.pdbx_description
1 polymer ?
#
loop_
_entity_poly.entity_id
_entity_poly.type
_entity_poly.pdbx_seq_one_letter_code
_entity_poly.pdbx_strand_id
1 'polypeptide(L)' 'MESANTLDVLMLKTIIKESVREVMREEWLKFFEMLIPYVDDMEQADIEATFNPVDYKDDDFVDITGWFNREDQDQ' A
#
# COMPACT_ATOMS: atom_id res chain seq x y z
N MET A 1 7.68 8.22 -39.36
CA MET A 1 7.93 6.81 -38.97
C MET A 1 8.48 6.72 -37.55
N GLU A 2 9.41 7.59 -37.14
CA GLU A 2 9.90 7.65 -35.74
C GLU A 2 8.83 7.97 -34.69
N SER A 3 7.87 8.86 -34.98
CA SER A 3 6.84 9.25 -33.99
C SER A 3 5.87 8.12 -33.62
N ALA A 4 5.61 7.19 -34.55
CA ALA A 4 4.77 6.01 -34.31
C ALA A 4 5.48 5.01 -33.38
N ASN A 5 6.78 4.78 -33.61
CA ASN A 5 7.59 3.91 -32.74
C ASN A 5 7.70 4.46 -31.30
N THR A 6 7.80 5.78 -31.12
CA THR A 6 7.78 6.37 -29.77
C THR A 6 6.43 6.24 -29.08
N LEU A 7 5.32 6.31 -29.82
CA LEU A 7 3.97 6.12 -29.25
C LEU A 7 3.77 4.67 -28.78
N ASP A 8 4.22 3.70 -29.58
CA ASP A 8 4.15 2.27 -29.25
C ASP A 8 4.97 1.92 -27.99
N VAL A 9 6.16 2.52 -27.82
CA VAL A 9 7.00 2.32 -26.64
C VAL A 9 6.34 2.89 -25.38
N LEU A 10 5.70 4.06 -25.48
CA LEU A 10 4.99 4.66 -24.36
C LEU A 10 3.76 3.83 -23.97
N MET A 11 2.99 3.34 -24.94
CA MET A 11 1.86 2.45 -24.69
C MET A 11 2.30 1.15 -24.00
N LEU A 12 3.37 0.51 -24.49
CA LEU A 12 3.91 -0.70 -23.87
C LEU A 12 4.35 -0.44 -22.42
N LYS A 13 5.02 0.69 -22.16
CA LYS A 13 5.43 1.09 -20.82
C LYS A 13 4.23 1.27 -19.88
N THR A 14 3.15 1.88 -20.36
CA THR A 14 1.91 2.06 -19.59
C THR A 14 1.29 0.71 -19.27
N ILE A 15 1.16 -0.19 -20.24
CA ILE A 15 0.61 -1.52 -20.03
C ILE A 15 1.43 -2.29 -18.99
N ILE A 16 2.77 -2.27 -19.10
CA ILE A 16 3.65 -2.91 -18.12
C ILE A 16 3.47 -2.30 -16.73
N LYS A 17 3.39 -0.97 -16.62
CA LYS A 17 3.16 -0.29 -15.34
C LYS A 17 1.85 -0.72 -14.69
N GLU A 18 0.76 -0.73 -15.44
CA GLU A 18 -0.56 -1.11 -14.91
C GLU A 18 -0.60 -2.58 -14.50
N SER A 19 -0.08 -3.49 -15.34
CA SER A 19 -0.04 -4.91 -15.02
C SER A 19 0.82 -5.21 -13.78
N VAL A 20 1.98 -4.56 -13.64
CA VAL A 20 2.82 -4.70 -12.44
C VAL A 20 2.12 -4.11 -11.22
N ARG A 21 1.49 -2.93 -11.35
CA ARG A 21 0.78 -2.29 -10.23
C ARG A 21 -0.36 -3.16 -9.71
N GLU A 22 -1.14 -3.76 -10.61
CA GLU A 22 -2.21 -4.70 -10.25
C GLU A 22 -1.69 -5.88 -9.44
N VAL A 23 -0.67 -6.58 -9.95
CA VAL A 23 -0.06 -7.71 -9.24
C VAL A 23 0.52 -7.27 -7.89
N MET A 24 1.24 -6.16 -7.85
CA MET A 24 1.83 -5.67 -6.60
C MET A 24 0.75 -5.38 -5.56
N ARG A 25 -0.38 -4.74 -5.92
CA ARG A 25 -1.46 -4.47 -4.96
C ARG A 25 -1.97 -5.73 -4.26
N GLU A 26 -2.13 -6.82 -5.02
CA GLU A 26 -2.57 -8.10 -4.46
C GLU A 26 -1.49 -8.75 -3.59
N GLU A 27 -0.25 -8.75 -4.06
CA GLU A 27 0.87 -9.38 -3.35
C GLU A 27 1.29 -8.61 -2.10
N TRP A 28 1.14 -7.28 -2.06
CA TRP A 28 1.39 -6.48 -0.86
C TRP A 28 0.48 -6.90 0.29
N LEU A 29 -0.81 -7.11 0.04
CA LEU A 29 -1.75 -7.55 1.08
C LEU A 29 -1.34 -8.93 1.64
N LYS A 30 -1.08 -9.89 0.75
CA LYS A 30 -0.62 -11.24 1.14
C LYS A 30 0.69 -11.18 1.93
N PHE A 31 1.61 -10.31 1.52
CA PHE A 31 2.85 -10.09 2.25
C PHE A 31 2.61 -9.55 3.66
N PHE A 32 1.75 -8.55 3.82
CA PHE A 32 1.38 -8.05 5.15
C PHE A 32 0.68 -9.12 6.00
N GLU A 33 -0.24 -9.90 5.42
CA GLU A 33 -0.89 -11.01 6.12
C GLU A 33 0.12 -12.06 6.61
N MET A 34 1.17 -12.34 5.84
CA MET A 34 2.25 -13.25 6.28
C MET A 34 3.11 -12.69 7.41
N LEU A 35 3.21 -11.35 7.54
CA LEU A 35 4.00 -10.71 8.58
C LEU A 35 3.22 -10.51 9.89
N ILE A 36 1.89 -10.47 9.83
CA ILE A 36 1.04 -10.26 11.00
C ILE A 36 0.94 -11.59 11.76
N PRO A 37 1.37 -11.64 13.04
CA PRO A 37 1.20 -12.83 13.86
C PRO A 37 -0.29 -13.11 14.07
N TYR A 38 -0.65 -14.40 14.15
CA TYR A 38 -1.98 -14.79 14.59
C TYR A 38 -2.21 -14.30 16.03
N VAL A 39 -3.40 -13.76 16.28
CA VAL A 39 -3.88 -13.31 17.59
C VAL A 39 -5.26 -13.90 17.77
N ASP A 40 -5.49 -14.59 18.89
CA ASP A 40 -6.83 -15.11 19.22
C ASP A 40 -7.74 -14.05 19.89
N ASP A 41 -9.03 -14.37 20.06
CA ASP A 41 -10.01 -13.41 20.59
C ASP A 41 -9.69 -12.96 22.03
N MET A 42 -9.04 -13.81 22.84
CA MET A 42 -8.66 -13.46 24.21
C MET A 42 -7.44 -12.55 24.20
N GLU A 43 -6.43 -12.88 23.40
CA GLU A 43 -5.23 -12.05 23.22
C GLU A 43 -5.59 -10.67 22.64
N GLN A 44 -6.52 -10.62 21.68
CA GLN A 44 -7.01 -9.36 21.11
C GLN A 44 -7.72 -8.50 22.18
N ALA A 45 -8.56 -9.10 23.02
CA ALA A 45 -9.23 -8.38 24.11
C ALA A 45 -8.23 -7.83 25.14
N ASP A 46 -7.17 -8.59 25.46
CA ASP A 46 -6.11 -8.14 26.37
C ASP A 46 -5.30 -6.98 25.77
N ILE A 47 -5.02 -7.02 24.45
CA ILE A 47 -4.36 -5.92 23.73
C ILE A 47 -5.21 -4.65 23.81
N GLU A 48 -6.50 -4.73 23.50
CA GLU A 48 -7.43 -3.58 23.54
C GLU A 48 -7.62 -3.02 24.94
N ALA A 49 -7.57 -3.85 25.98
CA ALA A 49 -7.62 -3.42 27.37
C ALA A 49 -6.33 -2.74 27.84
N THR A 50 -5.19 -3.12 27.26
CA THR A 50 -3.86 -2.65 27.68
C THR A 50 -3.40 -1.40 26.94
N PHE A 51 -3.74 -1.30 25.65
CA PHE A 51 -3.24 -0.24 24.77
C PHE A 51 -4.40 0.60 24.24
N ASN A 52 -4.45 1.88 24.60
CA ASN A 52 -5.41 2.83 24.05
C ASN A 52 -4.68 3.93 23.26
N PRO A 53 -5.07 4.21 22.00
CA PRO A 53 -4.47 5.30 21.22
C PRO A 53 -4.45 6.66 21.93
N VAL A 54 -5.41 6.94 22.82
CA VAL A 54 -5.47 8.20 23.57
C VAL A 54 -4.37 8.36 24.62
N ASP A 55 -3.67 7.28 24.96
CA ASP A 55 -2.56 7.29 25.92
C ASP A 55 -1.24 7.79 25.29
N TYR A 56 -1.22 7.97 23.96
CA TYR A 56 -0.05 8.39 23.18
C TYR A 56 -0.25 9.79 22.60
N LYS A 57 0.85 10.49 22.30
CA LYS A 57 0.75 11.83 21.69
C LYS A 57 0.50 11.69 20.20
N ASP A 58 -0.26 12.62 19.63
CA ASP A 58 -0.53 12.64 18.19
C ASP A 58 0.75 12.66 17.35
N ASP A 59 1.80 13.34 17.83
CA ASP A 59 3.11 13.42 17.17
C ASP A 59 3.88 12.07 17.14
N ASP A 60 3.45 11.08 17.94
CA ASP A 60 4.03 9.73 17.93
C ASP A 60 3.49 8.88 16.76
N PHE A 61 2.40 9.32 16.11
CA PHE A 61 1.78 8.63 14.99
C PHE A 61 2.25 9.21 13.65
N VAL A 62 2.55 8.33 12.70
CA VAL A 62 2.86 8.72 11.32
C VAL A 62 1.60 8.54 10.47
N ASP A 63 1.09 9.62 9.90
CA ASP A 63 0.04 9.55 8.89
C ASP A 63 0.59 9.00 7.58
N ILE A 64 0.27 7.74 7.30
CA ILE A 64 0.65 7.05 6.07
C ILE A 64 -0.37 7.23 4.94
N THR A 65 -1.52 7.87 5.18
CA THR A 65 -2.56 8.03 4.15
C THR A 65 -2.07 8.86 2.97
N GLY A 66 -1.18 9.82 3.21
CA GLY A 66 -0.52 10.61 2.17
C GLY A 66 0.47 9.82 1.29
N TRP A 67 0.84 8.59 1.66
CA TRP A 67 1.80 7.79 0.89
C TRP A 67 1.17 7.20 -0.37
N PHE A 68 -0.15 7.02 -0.37
CA PHE A 68 -0.90 6.46 -1.49
C PHE A 68 -1.45 7.55 -2.43
N ASN A 69 -1.50 8.80 -1.98
CA ASN A 69 -2.02 9.94 -2.76
C ASN A 69 -1.05 10.48 -3.83
N ARG A 70 0.15 9.91 -3.98
CA ARG A 70 1.12 10.28 -5.03
C ARG A 70 0.90 9.53 -6.36
N GLU A 71 -0.17 8.78 -6.50
CA GLU A 71 -0.47 8.06 -7.75
C GLU A 71 -1.18 8.92 -8.80
N ASP A 72 -1.76 10.08 -8.42
CA ASP A 72 -2.55 10.94 -9.32
C ASP A 72 -1.78 12.12 -9.95
N GLN A 73 -0.50 12.34 -9.60
CA GLN A 73 0.28 13.50 -10.09
C GLN A 73 1.12 13.25 -11.36
N ASP A 74 1.12 12.03 -11.88
CA ASP A 74 1.89 11.65 -13.08
C ASP A 74 1.00 11.35 -14.32
N GLN A 75 -0.22 11.93 -14.39
CA GLN A 75 -1.05 11.93 -15.62
C GLN A 75 -0.63 13.02 -16.61
#